data_AF-A0AA38U8D5-F1
#
_entry.id   AF-A0AA38U8D5-F1
#
_cell.length_a   1.000
_cell.length_b   1.000
_cell.length_c   1.000
_cell.angle_alpha   90.00
_cell.angle_beta   90.00
_cell.angle_gamma   90.00
#
_symmetry.space_group_name_H-M   'P 1'
#
loop_
_entity.id
_entity.type
_entity.pdbx_description
1 polymer ?
#
loop_
_entity_poly.entity_id
_entity_poly.type
_entity_poly.pdbx_seq_one_letter_code
_entity_poly.pdbx_strand_id
1 'polypeptide(L)'
;MSVGIEFCRANNNTAPNAPALGSFELLQEFRRHYHAFDSVLRQVTHDQTDVFHLQLLLEDLNEYSQLVLQAKQSEWQTLRSNSQHMILDVQTLLNQRIEQSHHGHPEVISWKTNGSAGRPRAVIDPDFLRWAHTHRTNTGIAEFLGVSRRTVRRALLEHQIVTPGTIPFEDHVSEDIDNVLDPNDELPRTFHPEIESAANLVQSSSSSARCSNMSNDTLDSLNLREVLR
;
A
#
# COMPACT_ATOMS: atom_id res chain seq x y z
N MET A 1 -21.06 -20.92 -4.58
CA MET A 1 -21.08 -21.32 -6.00
C MET A 1 -20.68 -20.08 -6.80
N SER A 2 -19.42 -19.97 -7.24
CA SER A 2 -18.98 -18.86 -8.08
C SER A 2 -19.53 -19.05 -9.49
N VAL A 3 -20.44 -18.18 -9.91
CA VAL A 3 -20.82 -18.09 -11.32
C VAL A 3 -19.62 -17.44 -12.01
N GLY A 4 -18.81 -18.24 -12.71
CA GLY A 4 -17.70 -17.74 -13.51
C GLY A 4 -18.28 -16.90 -14.66
N ILE A 5 -18.41 -15.60 -14.46
CA ILE A 5 -18.67 -14.66 -15.53
C ILE A 5 -17.35 -14.53 -16.29
N GLU A 6 -17.15 -15.39 -17.29
CA GLU A 6 -16.08 -15.18 -18.28
C GLU A 6 -16.44 -13.92 -19.08
N PHE A 7 -15.91 -12.79 -18.64
CA PHE A 7 -15.85 -11.59 -19.47
C PHE A 7 -14.93 -11.92 -20.64
N CYS A 8 -15.52 -12.26 -21.78
CA CYS A 8 -14.81 -12.33 -23.05
C CYS A 8 -14.31 -10.92 -23.39
N ARG A 9 -13.13 -10.56 -22.85
CA ARG A 9 -12.37 -9.39 -23.26
C ARG A 9 -12.02 -9.59 -24.72
N ALA A 10 -12.84 -9.02 -25.61
CA ALA A 10 -12.50 -8.99 -27.02
C ALA A 10 -11.17 -8.24 -27.13
N ASN A 11 -10.17 -8.89 -27.71
CA ASN A 11 -8.83 -8.36 -27.81
C ASN A 11 -8.85 -7.20 -28.82
N ASN A 12 -9.11 -5.98 -28.34
CA ASN A 12 -9.30 -4.78 -29.17
C ASN A 12 -7.98 -4.17 -29.69
N ASN A 13 -6.86 -4.91 -29.63
CA ASN A 13 -5.57 -4.50 -30.20
C ASN A 13 -5.52 -4.54 -31.75
N THR A 14 -6.67 -4.58 -32.42
CA THR A 14 -6.74 -4.61 -33.89
C THR A 14 -7.19 -3.27 -34.46
N ALA A 15 -6.21 -2.39 -34.69
CA ALA A 15 -6.11 -1.39 -35.76
C ALA A 15 -7.12 -0.19 -35.86
N PRO A 16 -6.64 0.99 -36.33
CA PRO A 16 -7.43 2.23 -36.51
C PRO A 16 -8.41 2.22 -37.71
N ASN A 17 -8.79 1.05 -38.22
CA ASN A 17 -9.75 0.88 -39.32
C ASN A 17 -10.85 -0.12 -38.92
N ALA A 18 -11.42 0.04 -37.73
CA ALA A 18 -12.62 -0.72 -37.37
C ALA A 18 -13.73 -0.36 -38.39
N PRO A 19 -14.32 -1.34 -39.09
CA PRO A 19 -15.45 -1.08 -39.96
C PRO A 19 -16.55 -0.41 -39.12
N ALA A 20 -17.24 0.57 -39.70
CA ALA A 20 -18.36 1.22 -39.05
C ALA A 20 -19.37 0.14 -38.65
N LEU A 21 -19.38 -0.22 -37.35
CA LEU A 21 -20.31 -1.19 -36.78
C LEU A 21 -21.72 -0.78 -37.20
N GLY A 22 -22.49 -1.73 -37.71
CA GLY A 22 -23.87 -1.49 -38.07
C GLY A 22 -24.67 -1.02 -36.86
N SER A 23 -25.69 -0.20 -37.08
CA SER A 23 -26.60 0.27 -36.02
C SER A 23 -27.15 -0.89 -35.17
N PHE A 24 -27.42 -2.02 -35.81
CA PHE A 24 -27.88 -3.24 -35.13
C PHE A 24 -26.83 -3.86 -34.20
N GLU A 25 -25.57 -3.90 -34.61
CA GLU A 25 -24.47 -4.48 -33.81
C GLU A 25 -24.22 -3.63 -32.56
N LEU A 26 -24.26 -2.30 -32.71
CA LEU A 26 -24.09 -1.36 -31.60
C LEU A 26 -25.23 -1.46 -30.58
N LEU A 27 -26.46 -1.75 -31.03
CA LEU A 27 -27.61 -2.06 -30.15
C LEU A 27 -27.49 -3.41 -29.46
N GLN A 28 -26.97 -4.44 -30.14
CA GLN A 28 -26.74 -5.73 -29.51
C GLN A 28 -25.66 -5.62 -28.43
N GLU A 29 -24.58 -4.90 -28.71
CA GLU A 29 -23.54 -4.60 -27.74
C GLU A 29 -24.09 -3.81 -26.55
N PHE A 30 -24.94 -2.80 -26.80
CA PHE A 30 -25.62 -2.10 -25.71
C PHE A 30 -26.37 -3.06 -24.78
N ARG A 31 -27.20 -3.93 -25.35
CA ARG A 31 -28.02 -4.87 -24.59
C ARG A 31 -27.14 -5.82 -23.79
N ARG A 32 -26.03 -6.28 -24.36
CA ARG A 32 -25.05 -7.12 -23.68
C ARG A 32 -24.48 -6.41 -22.45
N HIS A 33 -23.99 -5.18 -22.61
CA HIS A 33 -23.46 -4.38 -21.50
C HIS A 33 -24.53 -4.05 -20.45
N TYR A 34 -25.76 -3.73 -20.88
CA TYR A 34 -26.88 -3.46 -19.97
C TYR A 34 -27.24 -4.69 -19.12
N HIS A 35 -27.29 -5.88 -19.72
CA HIS A 35 -27.55 -7.12 -18.97
C HIS A 35 -26.39 -7.50 -18.04
N ALA A 36 -25.15 -7.27 -18.46
CA ALA A 36 -23.99 -7.43 -17.58
C ALA A 36 -24.06 -6.48 -16.37
N PHE A 37 -24.38 -5.21 -16.61
CA PHE A 37 -24.62 -4.21 -15.58
C PHE A 37 -25.76 -4.62 -14.63
N ASP A 38 -26.94 -5.00 -15.14
CA ASP A 38 -28.08 -5.46 -14.33
C ASP A 38 -27.70 -6.69 -13.49
N SER A 39 -26.95 -7.64 -14.07
CA SER A 39 -26.46 -8.82 -13.34
C SER A 39 -25.53 -8.43 -12.19
N VAL A 40 -24.55 -7.56 -12.43
CA VAL A 40 -23.64 -7.07 -11.38
C VAL A 40 -24.41 -6.28 -10.33
N LEU A 41 -25.34 -5.43 -10.72
CA LEU A 41 -26.13 -4.62 -9.78
C LEU A 41 -27.01 -5.48 -8.87
N ARG A 42 -27.62 -6.54 -9.42
CA ARG A 42 -28.36 -7.54 -8.62
C ARG A 42 -27.43 -8.28 -7.66
N GLN A 43 -26.23 -8.64 -8.08
CA GLN A 43 -25.22 -9.23 -7.20
C GLN A 43 -24.81 -8.25 -6.09
N VAL A 44 -24.54 -6.99 -6.40
CA VAL A 44 -24.18 -5.94 -5.42
C VAL A 44 -25.29 -5.73 -4.40
N THR A 45 -26.54 -5.87 -4.81
CA THR A 45 -27.70 -5.69 -3.93
C THR A 45 -27.88 -6.89 -2.98
N HIS A 46 -27.43 -8.08 -3.37
CA HIS A 46 -27.62 -9.31 -2.59
C HIS A 46 -26.37 -9.76 -1.82
N ASP A 47 -25.17 -9.48 -2.32
CA ASP A 47 -23.88 -9.96 -1.82
C ASP A 47 -22.86 -8.81 -1.60
N GLN A 48 -21.78 -9.11 -0.86
CA GLN A 48 -20.57 -8.29 -0.83
C GLN A 48 -19.83 -8.41 -2.18
N THR A 49 -20.31 -7.70 -3.20
CA THR A 49 -19.58 -7.61 -4.46
C THR A 49 -18.24 -6.90 -4.26
N ASP A 50 -17.20 -7.54 -4.75
CA ASP A 50 -15.83 -7.04 -4.72
C ASP A 50 -15.71 -5.75 -5.56
N VAL A 51 -15.02 -4.75 -4.99
CA VAL A 51 -14.66 -3.47 -5.60
C VAL A 51 -14.05 -3.68 -6.99
N PHE A 52 -13.29 -4.76 -7.17
CA PHE A 52 -12.68 -5.11 -8.45
C PHE A 52 -13.70 -5.29 -9.60
N HIS A 53 -14.86 -5.92 -9.33
CA HIS A 53 -15.87 -6.16 -10.36
C HIS A 53 -16.55 -4.87 -10.80
N LEU A 54 -16.77 -3.94 -9.87
CA LEU A 54 -17.30 -2.60 -10.19
C LEU A 54 -16.31 -1.81 -11.04
N GLN A 55 -15.01 -1.91 -10.75
CA GLN A 55 -13.97 -1.25 -11.52
C GLN A 55 -13.86 -1.81 -12.95
N LEU A 56 -13.94 -3.13 -13.12
CA LEU A 56 -13.93 -3.76 -14.43
C LEU A 56 -15.16 -3.35 -15.27
N LEU A 57 -16.35 -3.37 -14.66
CA LEU A 57 -17.58 -2.92 -15.32
C LEU A 57 -17.52 -1.44 -15.74
N LEU A 58 -16.88 -0.59 -14.93
CA LEU A 58 -16.66 0.82 -15.26
C LEU A 58 -15.72 0.97 -16.46
N GLU A 59 -14.66 0.18 -16.57
CA GLU A 59 -13.75 0.17 -17.71
C GLU A 59 -14.50 -0.20 -18.99
N ASP A 60 -15.27 -1.30 -18.96
CA ASP A 60 -16.08 -1.77 -20.09
C ASP A 60 -17.12 -0.73 -20.54
N LEU A 61 -17.82 -0.09 -19.60
CA LEU A 61 -18.80 0.96 -19.92
C LEU A 61 -18.14 2.20 -20.53
N ASN A 62 -16.95 2.57 -20.06
CA ASN A 62 -16.19 3.68 -20.64
C ASN A 62 -15.76 3.36 -22.06
N GLU A 63 -15.22 2.18 -22.32
CA GLU A 63 -14.87 1.72 -23.67
C GLU A 63 -16.09 1.75 -24.60
N TYR A 64 -17.21 1.18 -24.15
CA TYR A 64 -18.47 1.21 -24.90
C TYR A 64 -18.95 2.63 -25.18
N SER A 65 -18.86 3.53 -24.20
CA SER A 65 -19.26 4.93 -24.37
C SER A 65 -18.49 5.64 -25.49
N GLN A 66 -17.21 5.29 -25.69
CA GLN A 66 -16.40 5.83 -26.79
C GLN A 66 -16.91 5.37 -28.15
N LEU A 67 -17.35 4.11 -28.27
CA LEU A 67 -17.98 3.59 -29.49
C LEU A 67 -19.30 4.33 -29.80
N VAL A 68 -20.12 4.60 -28.77
CA VAL A 68 -21.36 5.37 -28.93
C VAL A 68 -21.10 6.83 -29.30
N LEU A 69 -20.01 7.44 -28.83
CA LEU A 69 -19.63 8.81 -29.19
C LEU A 69 -19.23 8.93 -30.66
N GLN A 70 -18.62 7.89 -31.24
CA GLN A 70 -18.21 7.85 -32.64
C GLN A 70 -19.40 7.69 -33.61
N ALA A 71 -20.54 7.17 -33.14
CA ALA A 71 -21.76 7.06 -33.94
C ALA A 71 -22.37 8.45 -34.21
N LYS A 72 -22.43 8.85 -35.49
CA LYS A 72 -22.82 10.21 -35.93
C LYS A 72 -24.32 10.52 -35.91
N GLN A 73 -25.18 9.56 -35.60
CA GLN A 73 -26.64 9.72 -35.70
C GLN A 73 -27.24 10.33 -34.42
N SER A 74 -28.15 11.29 -34.61
CA SER A 74 -28.98 11.87 -33.53
C SER A 74 -29.82 10.83 -32.80
N GLU A 75 -30.13 9.71 -33.46
CA GLU A 75 -30.85 8.56 -32.91
C GLU A 75 -30.14 7.91 -31.71
N TRP A 76 -28.83 8.17 -31.53
CA TRP A 76 -28.04 7.62 -30.42
C TRP A 76 -27.95 8.54 -29.21
N GLN A 77 -28.65 9.67 -29.20
CA GLN A 77 -28.65 10.57 -28.04
C GLN A 77 -29.18 9.89 -26.78
N THR A 78 -30.28 9.13 -26.89
CA THR A 78 -30.83 8.36 -25.77
C THR A 78 -29.83 7.34 -25.26
N LEU A 79 -29.15 6.63 -26.17
CA LEU A 79 -28.16 5.63 -25.82
C LEU A 79 -26.97 6.24 -25.08
N ARG A 80 -26.49 7.39 -25.55
CA ARG A 80 -25.40 8.16 -24.93
C ARG A 80 -25.79 8.65 -23.53
N SER A 81 -27.00 9.17 -23.38
CA SER A 81 -27.52 9.59 -22.07
C SER A 81 -27.58 8.40 -21.10
N ASN A 82 -28.10 7.26 -21.57
CA ASN A 82 -28.23 6.05 -20.76
C ASN A 82 -26.86 5.50 -20.33
N SER A 83 -25.87 5.47 -21.23
CA SER A 83 -24.52 5.00 -20.87
C SER A 83 -23.83 5.93 -19.87
N GLN A 84 -24.00 7.24 -20.00
CA GLN A 84 -23.50 8.21 -19.04
C GLN A 84 -24.13 8.02 -17.65
N HIS A 85 -25.45 7.77 -17.59
CA HIS A 85 -26.11 7.50 -16.32
C HIS A 85 -25.59 6.21 -15.68
N MET A 86 -25.44 5.12 -16.45
CA MET A 86 -24.86 3.87 -15.94
C MET A 86 -23.44 4.07 -15.40
N ILE A 87 -22.60 4.86 -16.09
CA ILE A 87 -21.24 5.18 -15.62
C ILE A 87 -21.29 5.89 -14.27
N LEU A 88 -22.14 6.91 -14.13
CA LEU A 88 -22.30 7.65 -12.87
C LEU A 88 -22.81 6.76 -11.73
N ASP A 89 -23.76 5.86 -12.03
CA ASP A 89 -24.30 4.90 -11.06
C ASP A 89 -23.20 3.93 -10.59
N VAL A 90 -22.41 3.36 -11.50
CA VAL A 90 -21.27 2.49 -11.14
C VAL A 90 -20.24 3.25 -10.31
N GLN A 91 -19.90 4.49 -10.68
CA GLN A 91 -18.97 5.31 -9.90
C GLN A 91 -19.49 5.59 -8.50
N THR A 92 -20.78 5.89 -8.37
CA THR A 92 -21.43 6.14 -7.08
C THR A 92 -21.38 4.88 -6.21
N LEU A 93 -21.71 3.72 -6.76
CA LEU A 93 -21.62 2.44 -6.07
C LEU A 93 -20.18 2.10 -5.68
N LEU A 94 -19.22 2.32 -6.58
CA LEU A 94 -17.80 2.09 -6.33
C LEU A 94 -17.33 2.94 -5.15
N ASN A 95 -17.64 4.24 -5.15
CA ASN A 95 -17.29 5.14 -4.07
C ASN A 95 -17.96 4.72 -2.76
N GLN A 96 -19.24 4.38 -2.78
CA GLN A 96 -19.94 3.87 -1.59
C GLN A 96 -19.30 2.58 -1.06
N ARG A 97 -18.87 1.67 -1.93
CA ARG A 97 -18.19 0.44 -1.51
C ARG A 97 -16.79 0.70 -0.98
N ILE A 98 -16.05 1.61 -1.61
CA ILE A 98 -14.76 2.11 -1.12
C ILE A 98 -14.95 2.74 0.26
N GLU A 99 -15.94 3.61 0.43
CA GLU A 99 -16.29 4.22 1.71
C GLU A 99 -16.70 3.18 2.75
N GLN A 100 -17.58 2.23 2.41
CA GLN A 100 -17.99 1.13 3.31
C GLN A 100 -16.80 0.24 3.69
N SER A 101 -15.90 -0.03 2.75
CA SER A 101 -14.65 -0.74 3.00
C SER A 101 -13.75 0.07 3.94
N HIS A 102 -13.70 1.39 3.77
CA HIS A 102 -12.98 2.31 4.63
C HIS A 102 -13.69 2.66 5.95
N HIS A 103 -14.97 2.30 6.13
CA HIS A 103 -15.67 2.45 7.41
C HIS A 103 -15.19 1.45 8.47
N GLY A 104 -14.43 0.44 8.06
CA GLY A 104 -13.34 -0.07 8.88
C GLY A 104 -12.06 0.46 8.29
N HIS A 105 -11.42 1.47 8.89
CA HIS A 105 -9.95 1.46 8.82
C HIS A 105 -9.59 0.06 9.32
N PRO A 106 -9.04 -0.86 8.47
CA PRO A 106 -8.61 -2.15 8.99
C PRO A 106 -7.76 -1.80 10.19
N GLU A 107 -8.12 -2.32 11.37
CA GLU A 107 -7.54 -1.88 12.62
C GLU A 107 -6.06 -2.29 12.59
N VAL A 108 -5.23 -1.44 11.98
CA VAL A 108 -3.82 -1.73 11.69
C VAL A 108 -3.10 -1.93 13.02
N ILE A 109 -3.58 -1.24 14.06
CA ILE A 109 -3.09 -1.35 15.42
C ILE A 109 -4.27 -1.55 16.34
N SER A 110 -4.31 -2.70 16.99
CA SER A 110 -5.22 -2.96 18.12
C SER A 110 -4.46 -2.93 19.43
N TRP A 111 -5.06 -2.34 20.47
CA TRP A 111 -4.46 -2.30 21.80
C TRP A 111 -5.04 -3.43 22.66
N LYS A 112 -4.25 -4.49 22.90
CA LYS A 112 -4.68 -5.63 23.73
C LYS A 112 -4.10 -5.51 25.14
N THR A 113 -4.97 -5.67 26.15
CA THR A 113 -4.58 -5.81 27.55
C THR A 113 -4.40 -7.29 27.89
N ASN A 114 -3.27 -7.63 28.49
CA ASN A 114 -2.82 -9.02 28.65
C ASN A 114 -3.46 -9.74 29.86
N GLY A 115 -4.51 -9.17 30.45
CA GLY A 115 -5.08 -9.63 31.73
C GLY A 115 -4.19 -9.38 32.97
N SER A 116 -2.91 -9.06 32.80
CA SER A 116 -2.01 -8.64 33.87
C SER A 116 -2.00 -7.13 34.06
N ALA A 117 -1.77 -6.68 35.30
CA ALA A 117 -1.57 -5.26 35.61
C ALA A 117 -0.32 -4.75 34.87
N GLY A 118 -0.53 -4.04 33.77
CA GLY A 118 0.55 -3.57 32.89
C GLY A 118 0.05 -2.68 31.76
N ARG A 119 0.99 -1.99 31.09
CA ARG A 119 0.71 -1.13 29.93
C ARG A 119 0.15 -1.97 28.77
N PRO A 120 -0.95 -1.55 28.11
CA PRO A 120 -1.50 -2.25 26.94
C PRO A 120 -0.45 -2.41 25.84
N ARG A 121 -0.48 -3.54 25.13
CA ARG A 121 0.42 -3.83 24.02
C ARG A 121 -0.27 -3.50 22.69
N ALA A 122 0.45 -2.78 21.83
CA ALA A 122 0.07 -2.60 20.44
C ALA A 122 0.28 -3.91 19.68
N VAL A 123 -0.79 -4.44 19.10
CA VAL A 123 -0.78 -5.59 18.20
C VAL A 123 -1.04 -5.04 16.79
N ILE A 124 -0.05 -5.21 15.92
CA ILE A 124 -0.12 -4.71 14.55
C ILE A 124 -0.52 -5.87 13.62
N ASP A 125 -1.40 -5.59 12.66
CA ASP A 125 -1.84 -6.54 11.63
C ASP A 125 -0.62 -7.10 10.84
N PRO A 126 -0.44 -8.44 10.78
CA PRO A 126 0.65 -9.05 10.03
C PRO A 126 0.63 -8.74 8.53
N ASP A 127 -0.54 -8.64 7.90
CA ASP A 127 -0.63 -8.43 6.45
C ASP A 127 -0.21 -7.01 6.08
N PHE A 128 -0.68 -6.03 6.86
CA PHE A 128 -0.17 -4.67 6.79
C PHE A 128 1.35 -4.62 7.01
N LEU A 129 1.89 -5.31 8.00
CA LEU A 129 3.34 -5.30 8.27
C LEU A 129 4.15 -5.89 7.11
N ARG A 130 3.68 -6.97 6.47
CA ARG A 130 4.33 -7.54 5.27
C ARG A 130 4.38 -6.53 4.15
N TRP A 131 3.25 -5.89 3.85
CA TRP A 131 3.17 -4.86 2.81
C TRP A 131 4.00 -3.63 3.16
N ALA A 132 3.94 -3.14 4.39
CA ALA A 132 4.64 -1.93 4.79
C ALA A 132 6.17 -2.13 4.79
N HIS A 133 6.64 -3.31 5.20
CA HIS A 133 8.07 -3.63 5.22
C HIS A 133 8.70 -3.70 3.82
N THR A 134 7.93 -4.01 2.77
CA THR A 134 8.46 -3.99 1.39
C THR A 134 8.59 -2.59 0.82
N HIS A 135 7.86 -1.60 1.37
CA HIS A 135 7.83 -0.23 0.81
C HIS A 135 8.47 0.83 1.72
N ARG A 136 8.59 0.57 3.02
CA ARG A 136 9.04 1.57 4.01
C ARG A 136 10.04 0.98 4.99
N THR A 137 10.92 1.84 5.51
CA THR A 137 11.83 1.47 6.59
C THR A 137 11.08 1.30 7.91
N ASN A 138 11.63 0.54 8.86
CA ASN A 138 11.02 0.37 10.19
C ASN A 138 10.75 1.71 10.92
N THR A 139 11.53 2.75 10.64
CA THR A 139 11.31 4.10 11.18
C THR A 139 10.08 4.74 10.53
N GLY A 140 9.97 4.69 9.20
CA GLY A 140 8.81 5.24 8.49
C GLY A 140 7.50 4.51 8.80
N ILE A 141 7.56 3.20 9.08
CA ILE A 141 6.41 2.43 9.57
C ILE A 141 6.03 2.89 10.98
N ALA A 142 7.01 3.06 11.86
CA ALA A 142 6.79 3.48 13.24
C ALA A 142 6.16 4.88 13.34
N GLU A 143 6.65 5.83 12.53
CA GLU A 143 6.09 7.18 12.43
C GLU A 143 4.65 7.17 11.90
N PHE A 144 4.38 6.40 10.84
CA PHE A 144 3.04 6.26 10.27
C PHE A 144 2.03 5.69 11.28
N LEU A 145 2.47 4.70 12.07
CA LEU A 145 1.65 4.03 13.07
C LEU A 145 1.59 4.75 14.42
N GLY A 146 2.39 5.80 14.64
CA GLY A 146 2.50 6.47 15.94
C GLY A 146 3.03 5.55 17.07
N VAL A 147 3.86 4.56 16.73
CA VAL A 147 4.48 3.62 17.70
C VAL A 147 6.00 3.72 17.68
N SER A 148 6.67 3.10 18.65
CA SER A 148 8.13 3.08 18.65
C SER A 148 8.69 2.12 17.58
N ARG A 149 9.87 2.43 17.02
CA ARG A 149 10.60 1.53 16.11
C ARG A 149 10.85 0.14 16.73
N ARG A 150 11.03 0.07 18.05
CA ARG A 150 11.19 -1.19 18.80
C ARG A 150 9.92 -2.03 18.77
N THR A 151 8.74 -1.40 18.84
CA THR A 151 7.43 -2.06 18.73
C THR A 151 7.27 -2.69 17.35
N VAL A 152 7.56 -1.95 16.28
CA VAL A 152 7.50 -2.46 14.90
C VAL A 152 8.47 -3.63 14.69
N ARG A 153 9.75 -3.47 15.10
CA ARG A 153 10.74 -4.55 14.98
C ARG A 153 10.30 -5.80 15.73
N ARG A 154 9.77 -5.66 16.94
CA ARG A 154 9.27 -6.78 17.72
C ARG A 154 8.11 -7.48 17.01
N ALA A 155 7.14 -6.73 16.48
CA ALA A 155 6.02 -7.29 15.75
C ALA A 155 6.46 -8.04 14.47
N LEU A 156 7.46 -7.52 13.74
CA LEU A 156 8.06 -8.20 12.58
C LEU A 156 8.71 -9.55 12.96
N LEU A 157 9.36 -9.62 14.12
CA LEU A 157 9.95 -10.87 14.65
C LEU A 157 8.85 -11.84 15.14
N GLU A 158 7.85 -11.32 15.84
CA GLU A 158 6.72 -12.11 16.40
C GLU A 158 5.89 -12.78 15.29
N HIS A 159 5.67 -12.07 14.19
CA HIS A 159 4.98 -12.59 12.99
C HIS A 159 5.91 -13.32 12.01
N GLN A 160 7.19 -13.52 12.36
CA GLN A 160 8.19 -14.22 11.53
C GLN A 160 8.38 -13.62 10.12
N ILE A 161 8.16 -12.31 9.97
CA ILE A 161 8.36 -11.58 8.70
C ILE A 161 9.84 -11.30 8.47
N VAL A 162 10.59 -11.07 9.56
CA VAL A 162 12.03 -10.82 9.53
C VAL A 162 12.74 -11.86 10.39
N THR A 163 13.80 -12.46 9.87
CA THR A 163 14.69 -13.34 10.65
C THR A 163 15.50 -12.48 11.63
N PRO A 164 15.61 -12.89 12.92
CA PRO A 164 16.54 -12.25 13.83
C PRO A 164 17.93 -12.16 13.19
N GLY A 165 18.50 -10.96 13.13
CA GLY A 165 19.86 -10.80 12.61
C GLY A 165 20.82 -11.64 13.44
N THR A 166 21.62 -12.46 12.78
CA THR A 166 22.71 -13.21 13.41
C THR A 166 23.59 -12.23 14.16
N ILE A 167 23.90 -12.54 15.42
CA ILE A 167 24.81 -11.72 16.22
C ILE A 167 26.16 -11.82 15.50
N PRO A 168 26.72 -10.71 14.97
CA PRO A 168 27.97 -10.76 14.20
C PRO A 168 29.17 -11.12 15.08
N PHE A 169 28.99 -11.07 16.40
CA PHE A 169 29.87 -11.61 17.42
C PHE A 169 29.23 -12.89 17.97
N GLU A 170 28.95 -13.86 17.11
CA GLU A 170 28.99 -15.24 17.60
C GLU A 170 30.41 -15.38 18.12
N ASP A 171 30.55 -15.25 19.44
CA ASP A 171 31.75 -15.62 20.15
C ASP A 171 32.05 -17.01 19.61
N HIS A 172 33.06 -17.10 18.74
CA HIS A 172 33.85 -18.30 18.64
C HIS A 172 34.44 -18.43 20.03
N VAL A 173 33.64 -18.98 20.96
CA VAL A 173 34.13 -19.60 22.18
C VAL A 173 34.89 -20.79 21.63
N SER A 174 36.11 -20.52 21.18
CA SER A 174 37.08 -21.55 20.85
C SER A 174 37.13 -22.42 22.08
N GLU A 175 36.73 -23.68 21.95
CA GLU A 175 36.72 -24.68 23.03
C GLU A 175 38.15 -25.02 23.54
N ASP A 176 39.13 -24.14 23.32
CA ASP A 176 40.55 -24.30 23.61
C ASP A 176 40.99 -23.63 24.93
N ILE A 177 40.07 -23.11 25.76
CA ILE A 177 40.44 -22.40 27.01
C ILE A 177 40.82 -23.37 28.15
N ASP A 178 40.69 -24.69 27.97
CA ASP A 178 41.07 -25.65 29.01
C ASP A 178 42.58 -25.95 29.10
N ASN A 179 43.46 -25.24 28.38
CA ASN A 179 44.88 -25.59 28.33
C ASN A 179 45.91 -24.45 28.49
N VAL A 180 45.54 -23.26 28.98
CA VAL A 180 46.50 -22.13 29.16
C VAL A 180 46.34 -21.47 30.53
N LEU A 181 46.63 -22.23 31.58
CA LEU A 181 47.09 -21.69 32.86
C LEU A 181 48.40 -22.40 33.22
N ASP A 182 49.46 -22.13 32.46
CA ASP A 182 50.82 -22.36 32.95
C ASP A 182 51.15 -21.23 33.93
N PRO A 183 51.30 -21.49 35.24
CA PRO A 183 51.60 -20.45 36.23
C PRO A 183 52.99 -19.83 36.07
N ASN A 184 53.80 -20.24 35.09
CA ASN A 184 55.14 -19.71 34.84
C ASN A 184 55.26 -18.80 33.61
N ASP A 185 54.17 -18.51 32.89
CA ASP A 185 54.24 -17.57 31.76
C ASP A 185 54.37 -16.12 32.27
N GLU A 186 55.61 -15.63 32.30
CA GLU A 186 55.94 -14.24 32.62
C GLU A 186 55.30 -13.31 31.58
N LEU A 187 54.19 -12.67 31.96
CA LEU A 187 53.51 -11.67 31.14
C LEU A 187 54.51 -10.60 30.64
N PRO A 188 54.65 -10.40 29.31
CA PRO A 188 55.47 -9.32 28.78
C PRO A 188 54.82 -7.98 29.13
N ARG A 189 55.39 -7.30 30.12
CA ARG A 189 55.09 -5.91 30.49
C ARG A 189 55.71 -4.95 29.48
N THR A 190 55.22 -4.93 28.26
CA THR A 190 55.51 -3.86 27.31
C THR A 190 54.23 -3.13 26.98
N PHE A 191 53.88 -2.19 27.86
CA PHE A 191 52.93 -1.13 27.51
C PHE A 191 53.60 -0.25 26.44
N HIS A 192 53.14 -0.38 25.20
CA HIS A 192 53.47 0.57 24.13
C HIS A 192 52.85 1.94 24.46
N PRO A 193 53.64 3.01 24.66
CA PRO A 193 53.13 4.34 25.01
C PRO A 193 52.58 5.16 23.83
N GLU A 194 52.20 4.53 22.70
CA GLU A 194 51.98 5.25 21.44
C GLU A 194 50.51 5.45 21.04
N ILE A 195 49.54 5.14 21.91
CA ILE A 195 48.10 5.28 21.64
C ILE A 195 47.44 6.38 22.50
N GLU A 196 48.16 7.45 22.83
CA GLU A 196 47.54 8.64 23.44
C GLU A 196 47.22 9.75 22.43
N SER A 197 47.62 9.62 21.15
CA SER A 197 47.56 10.75 20.20
C SER A 197 46.36 10.79 19.24
N ALA A 198 45.38 9.87 19.34
CA ALA A 198 44.23 9.82 18.43
C ALA A 198 42.88 10.24 19.04
N ALA A 199 42.82 10.54 20.34
CA ALA A 199 41.56 10.87 21.03
C ALA A 199 41.09 12.34 20.87
N ASN A 200 41.88 13.22 20.21
CA ASN A 200 41.61 14.66 20.16
C ASN A 200 41.12 15.23 18.81
N LEU A 201 40.78 14.39 17.82
CA LEU A 201 40.35 14.88 16.50
C LEU A 201 38.92 14.49 16.08
N VAL A 202 37.98 14.40 17.03
CA VAL A 202 36.54 14.32 16.72
C VAL A 202 35.74 15.22 17.67
N GLN A 203 36.14 16.49 17.75
CA GLN A 203 35.29 17.56 18.27
C GLN A 203 35.33 18.71 17.27
N SER A 204 34.21 18.94 16.57
CA SER A 204 33.73 20.21 16.00
C SER A 204 33.17 20.08 14.59
N SER A 205 32.01 19.43 14.46
CA SER A 205 31.02 19.73 13.41
C SER A 205 29.62 19.46 13.93
N SER A 206 29.26 20.08 15.07
CA SER A 206 27.86 20.22 15.46
C SER A 206 27.24 21.38 14.70
N SER A 207 26.90 21.15 13.43
CA SER A 207 25.99 22.01 12.69
C SER A 207 24.57 21.74 13.18
N SER A 208 24.23 22.36 14.31
CA SER A 208 22.85 22.52 14.76
C SER A 208 22.13 23.45 13.77
N ALA A 209 21.63 22.86 12.69
CA ALA A 209 20.62 23.50 11.87
C ALA A 209 19.34 23.60 12.71
N ARG A 210 19.13 24.79 13.29
CA ARG A 210 17.84 25.23 13.82
C ARG A 210 16.81 25.22 12.69
N CYS A 211 16.17 24.10 12.45
CA CYS A 211 14.86 24.03 11.80
C CYS A 211 13.80 24.01 12.89
N SER A 212 13.65 25.13 13.58
CA SER A 212 12.52 25.34 14.48
C SER A 212 11.53 26.27 13.77
N ASN A 213 10.30 25.77 13.61
CA ASN A 213 9.07 26.50 13.32
C ASN A 213 8.91 27.07 11.90
N MET A 214 8.62 26.18 10.94
CA MET A 214 7.60 26.54 9.94
C MET A 214 6.24 26.08 10.49
N SER A 215 5.35 27.04 10.77
CA SER A 215 3.94 26.75 11.06
C SER A 215 3.29 26.08 9.87
N ASN A 216 2.36 25.16 10.12
CA ASN A 216 1.63 24.43 9.07
C ASN A 216 0.87 25.39 8.13
N ASP A 217 0.53 26.60 8.60
CA ASP A 217 -0.15 27.63 7.80
C ASP A 217 0.67 28.12 6.60
N THR A 218 2.00 28.00 6.63
CA THR A 218 2.86 28.45 5.53
C THR A 218 2.85 27.47 4.35
N LEU A 219 2.59 26.18 4.60
CA LEU A 219 2.54 25.15 3.55
C LEU A 219 1.29 25.25 2.68
N ASP A 220 0.14 25.63 3.25
CA ASP A 220 -1.11 25.76 2.49
C ASP A 220 -1.11 26.97 1.53
N SER A 221 -0.31 28.01 1.84
CA SER A 221 -0.22 29.20 0.99
C SER A 221 0.55 28.98 -0.33
N LEU A 222 1.37 27.93 -0.43
CA LEU A 222 2.16 27.63 -1.62
C LEU A 222 1.41 26.78 -2.66
N ASN A 223 0.35 26.07 -2.27
CA ASN A 223 -0.40 25.20 -3.18
C ASN A 223 -1.50 25.94 -3.98
N LEU A 224 -1.86 27.17 -3.57
CA LEU A 224 -2.93 27.95 -4.20
C LEU A 224 -2.47 28.81 -5.39
N ARG A 225 -1.17 28.90 -5.67
CA ARG A 225 -0.63 29.73 -6.77
C ARG A 225 -0.39 29.00 -8.09
N GLU A 226 -0.55 27.68 -8.14
CA GLU A 226 -0.29 26.89 -9.36
C GLU A 226 -1.55 26.46 -10.13
N VAL A 227 -2.75 26.74 -9.62
CA VAL A 227 -4.03 26.28 -10.22
C VAL A 227 -4.73 27.35 -11.09
N LEU A 228 -4.09 28.51 -11.31
CA LEU A 228 -4.65 29.60 -12.14
C LEU A 228 -3.71 30.06 -13.28
N ARG A 229 -3.10 29.11 -13.98
CA ARG A 229 -2.57 29.29 -15.34
C ARG A 229 -2.97 28.10 -16.20
#